data_AF-A0A6A3DG37-F1
#
_entry.id   AF-A0A6A3DG37-F1
#
_cell.length_a   1.000
_cell.length_b   1.000
_cell.length_c   1.000
_cell.angle_alpha   90.00
_cell.angle_beta   90.00
_cell.angle_gamma   90.00
#
_symmetry.space_group_name_H-M   'P 1'
#
loop_
_entity.id
_entity.type
_entity.pdbx_description
1 polymer ?
#
loop_
_entity_poly.entity_id
_entity_poly.type
_entity_poly.pdbx_seq_one_letter_code
_entity_poly.pdbx_strand_id
1 'polypeptide(L)'
;MFTNVIVLSGGETVYCGSRTYMIPHFSGIGFQCPKYMNPAEYFVNLVNTDFEDRVDITKLVHAYSQSTVKKLLLDQLSADRTTLQHLPDIELRASSAMRQFSVLMYRNLINNISNPGIYWIRLFMYFCLSFMVGTMYLSTNDDLTEEDLVPLLFYVQAFLVFMSVAVLPFFIEQRAVFARERANSSLSVVSYVCANFLATLPGIFLIAAMSTALVVLLAGLNAFEFFLLNLFLSLVVAESMMHVIGAAVPHYIIGIALGAGVFGMFMLCEGFMVPRDSIPDYWLWGYYLAFHSYSFESFVFKQFENETSDAARGILTKYGMANVDVTRDMLYLVVYIAGFQLIFMFILCKFHTGRR
;
A
#
# COMPACT_ATOMS: atom_id res chain seq x y z
N MET A 1 -40.14 10.92 -4.61
CA MET A 1 -38.81 11.56 -4.43
C MET A 1 -38.17 11.99 -5.74
N PHE A 2 -38.28 11.25 -6.85
CA PHE A 2 -37.68 11.68 -8.12
C PHE A 2 -38.48 12.79 -8.83
N THR A 3 -37.76 13.81 -9.31
CA THR A 3 -38.32 14.87 -10.19
C THR A 3 -38.34 14.37 -11.64
N ASN A 4 -37.18 13.91 -12.12
CA ASN A 4 -37.00 13.34 -13.46
C ASN A 4 -36.51 11.89 -13.35
N VAL A 5 -36.81 11.10 -14.38
CA VAL A 5 -36.38 9.71 -14.52
C VAL A 5 -35.75 9.54 -15.89
N ILE A 6 -34.64 8.81 -15.93
CA ILE A 6 -33.96 8.42 -17.17
C ILE A 6 -33.93 6.90 -17.22
N VAL A 7 -34.35 6.33 -18.35
CA VAL A 7 -34.34 4.90 -18.62
C VAL A 7 -33.41 4.67 -19.81
N LEU A 8 -32.37 3.87 -19.58
CA LEU A 8 -31.34 3.52 -20.56
C LEU A 8 -31.41 2.02 -20.82
N SER A 9 -31.19 1.62 -22.07
CA SER A 9 -31.00 0.22 -22.45
C SER A 9 -30.00 0.13 -23.60
N GLY A 10 -29.01 -0.77 -23.49
CA GLY A 10 -27.97 -0.93 -24.52
C GLY A 10 -27.12 0.32 -24.79
N GLY A 11 -27.10 1.30 -23.86
CA GLY A 11 -26.46 2.61 -24.07
C GLY A 11 -27.35 3.65 -24.77
N GLU A 12 -28.59 3.30 -25.14
CA GLU A 12 -29.55 4.21 -25.75
C GLU A 12 -30.59 4.71 -24.74
N THR A 13 -31.06 5.95 -24.94
CA THR A 13 -32.09 6.57 -24.10
C THR A 13 -33.49 6.18 -24.55
N VAL A 14 -34.16 5.39 -23.73
CA VAL A 14 -35.53 4.94 -23.93
C VAL A 14 -36.54 5.95 -23.36
N TYR A 15 -36.21 6.62 -22.27
CA TYR A 15 -37.04 7.69 -21.72
C TYR A 15 -36.18 8.65 -20.92
N CYS A 16 -36.44 9.96 -21.02
CA CYS A 16 -35.87 10.97 -20.14
C CYS A 16 -36.88 12.11 -19.97
N GLY A 17 -37.30 12.37 -18.74
CA GLY A 17 -38.25 13.44 -18.42
C GLY A 17 -38.88 13.30 -17.03
N SER A 18 -39.88 14.13 -16.74
CA SER A 18 -40.59 14.10 -15.45
C SER A 18 -41.21 12.73 -15.20
N ARG A 19 -41.19 12.28 -13.94
CA ARG A 19 -41.81 11.00 -13.54
C ARG A 19 -43.31 10.92 -13.86
N THR A 20 -44.00 12.06 -13.93
CA THR A 20 -45.45 12.13 -14.16
C THR A 20 -45.84 11.71 -15.58
N TYR A 21 -44.96 11.94 -16.56
CA TYR A 21 -45.20 11.61 -17.96
C TYR A 21 -44.75 10.20 -18.35
N MET A 22 -44.04 9.50 -17.46
CA MET A 22 -43.46 8.19 -17.76
C MET A 22 -44.54 7.12 -18.00
N ILE A 23 -45.49 6.96 -17.07
CA ILE A 23 -46.57 5.96 -17.22
C ILE A 23 -47.45 6.28 -18.44
N PRO A 24 -47.91 7.53 -18.66
CA PRO A 24 -48.64 7.88 -19.88
C PRO A 24 -47.85 7.61 -21.17
N HIS A 25 -46.54 7.88 -21.18
CA HIS A 25 -45.69 7.68 -22.35
C HIS A 25 -45.63 6.20 -22.76
N PHE A 26 -45.27 5.31 -21.84
CA PHE A 26 -45.21 3.88 -22.13
C PHE A 26 -46.58 3.27 -22.42
N SER A 27 -47.63 3.74 -21.73
CA SER A 27 -49.01 3.35 -22.03
C SER A 27 -49.40 3.70 -23.47
N GLY A 28 -48.98 4.88 -23.96
CA GLY A 28 -49.19 5.31 -25.35
C GLY A 28 -48.45 4.46 -26.40
N ILE A 29 -47.42 3.72 -26.01
CA ILE A 29 -46.67 2.79 -26.88
C ILE A 29 -47.26 1.37 -26.82
N GLY A 30 -48.19 1.12 -25.89
CA GLY A 30 -48.86 -0.16 -25.69
C GLY A 30 -48.43 -0.92 -24.42
N PHE A 31 -47.62 -0.31 -23.56
CA PHE A 31 -47.11 -0.94 -22.33
C PHE A 31 -47.74 -0.32 -21.09
N GLN A 32 -48.79 -0.98 -20.57
CA GLN A 32 -49.48 -0.53 -19.37
C GLN A 32 -48.88 -1.17 -18.12
N CYS A 33 -48.46 -0.32 -17.19
CA CYS A 33 -47.99 -0.75 -15.87
C CYS A 33 -49.17 -1.30 -15.03
N PRO A 34 -49.09 -2.54 -14.51
CA PRO A 34 -50.11 -3.09 -13.62
C PRO A 34 -50.27 -2.26 -12.34
N LYS A 35 -51.51 -2.18 -11.81
CA LYS A 35 -51.86 -1.33 -10.66
C LYS A 35 -51.14 -1.70 -9.36
N TYR A 36 -50.81 -2.98 -9.18
CA TYR A 36 -50.17 -3.52 -7.97
C TYR A 36 -48.69 -3.85 -8.19
N MET A 37 -48.09 -3.38 -9.29
CA MET A 37 -46.67 -3.54 -9.56
C MET A 37 -45.95 -2.21 -9.36
N ASN A 38 -44.72 -2.26 -8.87
CA ASN A 38 -43.87 -1.09 -8.79
C ASN A 38 -43.52 -0.60 -10.21
N PRO A 39 -43.85 0.65 -10.59
CA PRO A 39 -43.56 1.16 -11.93
C PRO A 39 -42.08 1.13 -12.29
N ALA A 40 -41.18 1.36 -11.33
CA ALA A 40 -39.74 1.32 -11.61
C ALA A 40 -39.28 -0.10 -12.00
N GLU A 41 -39.77 -1.11 -11.29
CA GLU A 41 -39.48 -2.51 -11.57
C GLU A 41 -40.08 -2.96 -12.91
N TYR A 42 -41.32 -2.55 -13.17
CA TYR A 42 -41.99 -2.83 -14.45
C TYR A 42 -41.20 -2.26 -15.64
N PHE A 43 -40.79 -0.98 -15.59
CA PHE A 43 -40.07 -0.36 -16.70
C PHE A 43 -38.63 -0.85 -16.83
N VAL A 44 -37.95 -1.21 -15.75
CA VAL A 44 -36.62 -1.86 -15.83
C VAL A 44 -36.74 -3.23 -16.50
N ASN A 45 -37.73 -4.04 -16.12
CA ASN A 45 -37.98 -5.32 -16.77
C ASN A 45 -38.36 -5.15 -18.24
N LEU A 46 -39.15 -4.11 -18.57
CA LEU A 46 -39.57 -3.81 -19.93
C LEU A 46 -38.39 -3.50 -20.87
N VAL A 47 -37.38 -2.78 -20.38
CA VAL A 47 -36.23 -2.35 -21.21
C VAL A 47 -35.05 -3.30 -21.12
N ASN A 48 -35.13 -4.37 -20.33
CA ASN A 48 -34.04 -5.32 -20.15
C ASN A 48 -33.97 -6.29 -21.34
N THR A 49 -32.78 -6.39 -21.95
CA THR A 49 -32.49 -7.27 -23.09
C THR A 49 -32.28 -8.73 -22.74
N ASP A 50 -32.02 -9.02 -21.46
CA ASP A 50 -31.45 -10.30 -21.03
C ASP A 50 -32.54 -11.38 -20.77
N PHE A 51 -33.82 -11.00 -20.81
CA PHE A 51 -34.96 -11.91 -20.59
C PHE A 51 -35.64 -12.36 -21.90
N GLU A 52 -36.35 -13.49 -21.83
CA GLU A 52 -36.88 -14.23 -22.99
C GLU A 52 -38.02 -13.49 -23.73
N ASP A 53 -38.79 -12.65 -23.05
CA ASP A 53 -39.91 -11.87 -23.62
C ASP A 53 -39.44 -10.52 -24.19
N ARG A 54 -38.93 -10.57 -25.43
CA ARG A 54 -38.30 -9.40 -26.08
C ARG A 54 -39.31 -8.32 -26.46
N VAL A 55 -39.15 -7.14 -25.87
CA VAL A 55 -39.64 -5.90 -26.46
C VAL A 55 -38.59 -5.33 -27.40
N ASP A 56 -39.00 -4.93 -28.60
CA ASP A 56 -38.10 -4.25 -29.54
C ASP A 56 -37.70 -2.88 -28.98
N ILE A 57 -36.48 -2.79 -28.45
CA ILE A 57 -35.95 -1.56 -27.86
C ILE A 57 -35.83 -0.47 -28.92
N THR A 58 -35.56 -0.82 -30.18
CA THR A 58 -35.49 0.18 -31.25
C THR A 58 -36.83 0.90 -31.44
N LYS A 59 -37.93 0.17 -31.27
CA LYS A 59 -39.29 0.75 -31.26
C LYS A 59 -39.48 1.70 -30.09
N LEU A 60 -39.02 1.35 -28.89
CA LEU A 60 -39.12 2.21 -27.71
C LEU A 60 -38.28 3.48 -27.85
N VAL A 61 -37.03 3.35 -28.31
CA VAL A 61 -36.13 4.47 -28.57
C VAL A 61 -36.69 5.39 -29.64
N HIS A 62 -37.21 4.83 -30.74
CA HIS A 62 -37.86 5.60 -31.79
C HIS A 62 -39.13 6.30 -31.29
N ALA A 63 -39.96 5.64 -30.50
CA ALA A 63 -41.16 6.23 -29.91
C ALA A 63 -40.82 7.41 -28.97
N TYR A 64 -39.77 7.28 -28.15
CA TYR A 64 -39.28 8.40 -27.36
C TYR A 64 -38.71 9.52 -28.23
N SER A 65 -38.00 9.17 -29.31
CA SER A 65 -37.43 10.15 -30.25
C SER A 65 -38.47 11.08 -30.86
N GLN A 66 -39.69 10.59 -31.07
CA GLN A 66 -40.82 11.34 -31.64
C GLN A 66 -41.76 11.93 -30.57
N SER A 67 -41.54 11.61 -29.30
CA SER A 67 -42.43 11.99 -28.20
C SER A 67 -42.44 13.50 -27.92
N THR A 68 -43.57 13.98 -27.40
CA THR A 68 -43.69 15.35 -26.90
C THR A 68 -42.77 15.62 -25.71
N VAL A 69 -42.50 14.59 -24.90
CA VAL A 69 -41.59 14.67 -23.74
C VAL A 69 -40.18 15.03 -24.19
N LYS A 70 -39.67 14.36 -25.23
CA LYS A 70 -38.34 14.67 -25.79
C LYS A 70 -38.30 16.06 -26.42
N LYS A 71 -39.35 16.45 -27.16
CA LYS A 71 -39.45 17.81 -27.74
C LYS A 71 -39.39 18.87 -26.65
N LEU A 72 -40.20 18.74 -25.60
CA LEU A 72 -40.22 19.66 -24.47
C LEU A 72 -38.86 19.74 -23.75
N LEU A 73 -38.18 18.61 -23.59
CA LEU A 73 -36.83 18.58 -23.01
C LEU A 73 -35.80 19.28 -23.92
N LEU A 74 -35.88 19.11 -25.24
CA LEU A 74 -35.01 19.81 -26.19
C LEU A 74 -35.29 21.31 -26.22
N ASP A 75 -36.56 21.71 -26.15
CA ASP A 75 -36.96 23.11 -26.10
C ASP A 75 -36.42 23.77 -24.81
N GLN A 76 -36.55 23.09 -23.66
CA GLN A 76 -35.97 23.54 -22.39
C GLN A 76 -34.45 23.67 -22.47
N LEU A 77 -33.75 22.66 -23.01
CA LEU A 77 -32.30 22.72 -23.20
C LEU A 77 -31.88 23.87 -24.12
N SER A 78 -32.68 24.16 -25.16
CA SER A 78 -32.42 25.27 -26.08
C SER A 78 -32.61 26.63 -25.41
N ALA A 79 -33.66 26.78 -24.59
CA ALA A 79 -33.94 27.98 -23.82
C ALA A 79 -32.89 28.21 -22.71
N ASP A 80 -32.46 27.15 -22.03
CA ASP A 80 -31.38 27.20 -21.04
C ASP A 80 -30.08 27.61 -21.71
N ARG A 81 -29.77 27.06 -22.89
CA ARG A 81 -28.57 27.43 -23.65
C ARG A 81 -28.54 28.90 -24.07
N THR A 82 -29.70 29.53 -24.30
CA THR A 82 -29.77 30.98 -24.57
C THR A 82 -29.71 31.81 -23.30
N THR A 83 -30.28 31.32 -22.19
CA THR A 83 -30.44 32.09 -20.95
C THR A 83 -29.20 32.02 -20.05
N LEU A 84 -28.50 30.89 -20.05
CA LEU A 84 -27.41 30.57 -19.12
C LEU A 84 -26.00 30.79 -19.70
N GLN A 85 -25.86 31.61 -20.76
CA GLN A 85 -24.58 31.82 -21.47
C GLN A 85 -23.46 32.43 -20.62
N HIS A 86 -23.80 33.04 -19.47
CA HIS A 86 -22.87 33.74 -18.59
C HIS A 86 -22.89 33.24 -17.14
N LEU A 87 -23.25 31.98 -16.91
CA LEU A 87 -23.00 31.39 -15.61
C LEU A 87 -21.49 31.38 -15.36
N PRO A 88 -21.00 31.90 -14.22
CA PRO A 88 -19.62 31.72 -13.85
C PRO A 88 -19.37 30.22 -13.68
N ASP A 89 -18.33 29.70 -14.30
CA ASP A 89 -17.87 28.34 -14.01
C ASP A 89 -17.60 28.25 -12.50
N ILE A 90 -18.17 27.24 -11.85
CA ILE A 90 -17.84 26.94 -10.45
C ILE A 90 -16.43 26.36 -10.46
N GLU A 91 -15.43 27.22 -10.45
CA GLU A 91 -14.04 26.83 -10.24
C GLU A 91 -13.85 26.44 -8.78
N LEU A 92 -14.01 25.15 -8.49
CA LEU A 92 -13.55 24.57 -7.23
C LEU A 92 -12.03 24.74 -7.15
N ARG A 93 -11.59 25.76 -6.41
CA ARG A 93 -10.17 26.05 -6.25
C ARG A 93 -9.45 24.83 -5.68
N ALA A 94 -8.52 24.27 -6.44
CA ALA A 94 -7.74 23.13 -6.00
C ALA A 94 -6.99 23.48 -4.71
N SER A 95 -7.05 22.58 -3.72
CA SER A 95 -6.32 22.74 -2.47
C SER A 95 -4.81 22.66 -2.72
N SER A 96 -4.02 23.45 -1.99
CA SER A 96 -2.56 23.45 -2.14
C SER A 96 -1.97 22.09 -1.74
N ALA A 97 -0.90 21.68 -2.42
CA ALA A 97 -0.21 20.41 -2.15
C ALA A 97 0.25 20.27 -0.68
N MET A 98 0.65 21.38 -0.06
CA MET A 98 1.06 21.43 1.35
C MET A 98 -0.12 21.25 2.31
N ARG A 99 -1.29 21.83 1.99
CA ARG A 99 -2.52 21.59 2.77
C ARG A 99 -2.99 20.15 2.64
N GLN A 100 -2.94 19.59 1.42
CA GLN A 100 -3.22 18.18 1.19
C GLN A 100 -2.28 17.29 2.01
N PHE A 101 -0.97 17.55 1.96
CA PHE A 101 0.04 16.82 2.74
C PHE A 101 -0.27 16.86 4.24
N SER A 102 -0.52 18.03 4.83
CA SER A 102 -0.79 18.18 6.26
C SER A 102 -2.05 17.40 6.69
N VAL A 103 -3.13 17.50 5.91
CA VAL A 103 -4.38 16.76 6.20
C VAL A 103 -4.18 15.26 6.06
N LEU A 104 -3.47 14.81 5.02
CA LEU A 104 -3.15 13.40 4.81
C LEU A 104 -2.26 12.85 5.92
N MET A 105 -1.25 13.61 6.34
CA MET A 105 -0.37 13.25 7.44
C MET A 105 -1.16 13.05 8.73
N TYR A 106 -2.00 14.04 9.09
CA TYR A 106 -2.88 13.95 10.26
C TYR A 106 -3.82 12.73 10.19
N ARG A 107 -4.47 12.53 9.04
CA ARG A 107 -5.35 11.37 8.81
C ARG A 107 -4.60 10.05 8.97
N ASN A 108 -3.42 9.94 8.37
CA ASN A 108 -2.64 8.71 8.37
C ASN A 108 -2.13 8.39 9.79
N LEU A 109 -1.68 9.39 10.56
CA LEU A 109 -1.29 9.17 11.96
C LEU A 109 -2.45 8.63 12.80
N ILE A 110 -3.61 9.26 12.71
CA ILE A 110 -4.80 8.81 13.45
C ILE A 110 -5.18 7.40 13.00
N ASN A 111 -5.22 7.15 11.70
CA ASN A 111 -5.58 5.83 11.18
C ASN A 111 -4.60 4.75 11.64
N ASN A 112 -3.30 5.05 11.65
CA ASN A 112 -2.26 4.10 12.09
C ASN A 112 -2.38 3.80 13.60
N ILE A 113 -2.66 4.80 14.43
CA ILE A 113 -2.80 4.61 15.88
C ILE A 113 -4.12 3.91 16.23
N SER A 114 -5.20 4.28 15.56
CA SER A 114 -6.55 3.76 15.84
C SER A 114 -6.82 2.40 15.21
N ASN A 115 -6.10 2.00 14.15
CA ASN A 115 -6.26 0.69 13.54
C ASN A 115 -5.31 -0.34 14.21
N PRO A 116 -5.84 -1.25 15.04
CA PRO A 116 -5.00 -2.22 15.76
C PRO A 116 -4.26 -3.18 14.84
N GLY A 117 -4.77 -3.46 13.64
CA GLY A 117 -4.11 -4.32 12.65
C GLY A 117 -2.84 -3.72 12.08
N ILE A 118 -2.82 -2.40 11.89
CA ILE A 118 -1.68 -1.70 11.28
C ILE A 118 -0.52 -1.57 12.26
N TYR A 119 -0.81 -1.35 13.55
CA TYR A 119 0.21 -0.96 14.52
C TYR A 119 0.31 -1.87 15.73
N TRP A 120 -0.77 -2.05 16.48
CA TRP A 120 -0.74 -2.75 17.77
C TRP A 120 -0.47 -4.25 17.64
N ILE A 121 -1.08 -4.91 16.66
CA ILE A 121 -0.84 -6.34 16.39
C ILE A 121 0.61 -6.56 15.94
N ARG A 122 1.16 -5.68 15.10
CA ARG A 122 2.59 -5.72 14.73
C ARG A 122 3.47 -5.54 15.96
N LEU A 123 3.24 -4.49 16.74
CA LEU A 123 4.02 -4.23 17.96
C LEU A 123 4.03 -5.45 18.90
N PHE A 124 2.87 -6.09 19.11
CA PHE A 124 2.75 -7.29 19.93
C PHE A 124 3.50 -8.49 19.34
N MET A 125 3.39 -8.76 18.04
CA MET A 125 4.14 -9.84 17.39
C MET A 125 5.66 -9.64 17.52
N TYR A 126 6.15 -8.43 17.27
CA TYR A 126 7.56 -8.11 17.41
C TYR A 126 8.03 -8.19 18.86
N PHE A 127 7.18 -7.81 19.82
CA PHE A 127 7.45 -7.99 21.24
C PHE A 127 7.65 -9.48 21.57
N CYS A 128 6.71 -10.35 21.18
CA CYS A 128 6.82 -11.79 21.45
C CYS A 128 8.08 -12.39 20.82
N LEU A 129 8.39 -12.07 19.56
CA LEU A 129 9.57 -12.61 18.87
C LEU A 129 10.89 -12.08 19.45
N SER A 130 10.94 -10.79 19.77
CA SER A 130 12.14 -10.15 20.35
C SER A 130 12.38 -10.60 21.79
N PHE A 131 11.30 -10.78 22.55
CA PHE A 131 11.37 -11.34 23.90
C PHE A 131 11.86 -12.79 23.86
N MET A 132 11.26 -13.63 23.01
CA MET A 132 11.67 -15.03 22.85
C MET A 132 13.15 -15.15 22.50
N VAL A 133 13.62 -14.43 21.47
CA VAL A 133 15.02 -14.50 21.06
C VAL A 133 15.96 -13.91 22.12
N GLY A 134 15.59 -12.80 22.77
CA GLY A 134 16.37 -12.21 23.85
C GLY A 134 16.52 -13.16 25.04
N THR A 135 15.47 -13.90 25.40
CA THR A 135 15.53 -14.90 26.47
C THR A 135 16.26 -16.18 26.08
N MET A 136 16.26 -16.56 24.80
CA MET A 136 16.96 -17.75 24.32
C MET A 136 18.49 -17.55 24.35
N TYR A 137 18.94 -16.31 24.11
CA TYR A 137 20.34 -15.91 24.12
C TYR A 137 20.72 -15.15 25.38
N LEU A 138 20.11 -15.48 26.52
CA LEU A 138 20.31 -14.73 27.77
C LEU A 138 21.79 -14.65 28.15
N SER A 139 22.26 -13.45 28.47
CA SER A 139 23.68 -13.18 28.81
C SER A 139 24.20 -13.95 30.04
N THR A 140 23.32 -14.49 30.87
CA THR A 140 23.69 -15.33 32.03
C THR A 140 23.88 -16.81 31.66
N ASN A 141 23.73 -17.18 30.39
CA ASN A 141 23.88 -18.55 29.93
C ASN A 141 25.34 -18.81 29.52
N ASP A 142 26.10 -19.44 30.42
CA ASP A 142 27.52 -19.73 30.24
C ASP A 142 27.81 -20.81 29.17
N ASP A 143 26.78 -21.53 28.69
CA ASP A 143 26.92 -22.51 27.61
C ASP A 143 27.00 -21.87 26.21
N LEU A 144 26.67 -20.58 26.09
CA LEU A 144 26.69 -19.85 24.82
C LEU A 144 28.07 -19.25 24.55
N THR A 145 28.56 -19.44 23.34
CA THR A 145 29.84 -18.90 22.87
C THR A 145 29.64 -17.64 22.02
N GLU A 146 30.71 -16.89 21.79
CA GLU A 146 30.72 -15.73 20.88
C GLU A 146 30.21 -16.09 19.46
N GLU A 147 30.47 -17.32 18.99
CA GLU A 147 30.00 -17.79 17.68
C GLU A 147 28.47 -17.93 17.60
N ASP A 148 27.83 -18.27 18.73
CA ASP A 148 26.37 -18.45 18.82
C ASP A 148 25.61 -17.12 18.70
N LEU A 149 26.29 -15.99 18.91
CA LEU A 149 25.71 -14.66 18.72
C LEU A 149 25.50 -14.31 17.24
N VAL A 150 26.24 -14.92 16.31
CA VAL A 150 26.10 -14.63 14.89
C VAL A 150 24.71 -15.07 14.35
N PRO A 151 24.21 -16.28 14.65
CA PRO A 151 22.82 -16.67 14.37
C PRO A 151 21.76 -15.73 14.98
N LEU A 152 22.00 -15.18 16.17
CA LEU A 152 21.10 -14.20 16.79
C LEU A 152 21.02 -12.91 15.97
N LEU A 153 22.18 -12.37 15.55
CA LEU A 153 22.25 -11.17 14.70
C LEU A 153 21.59 -11.41 13.34
N PHE A 154 21.81 -12.59 12.75
CA PHE A 154 21.11 -13.03 11.55
C PHE A 154 19.59 -13.05 11.79
N TYR A 155 19.11 -13.67 12.85
CA TYR A 155 17.68 -13.76 13.13
C TYR A 155 17.03 -12.38 13.28
N VAL A 156 17.66 -11.46 14.01
CA VAL A 156 17.16 -10.09 14.18
C VAL A 156 17.10 -9.38 12.83
N GLN A 157 18.16 -9.46 12.03
CA GLN A 157 18.19 -8.79 10.74
C GLN A 157 17.26 -9.44 9.71
N ALA A 158 17.33 -10.75 9.53
CA ALA A 158 16.55 -11.47 8.54
C ALA A 158 15.07 -11.50 8.93
N PHE A 159 14.77 -12.07 10.09
CA PHE A 159 13.41 -12.49 10.43
C PHE A 159 12.55 -11.35 10.94
N LEU A 160 13.07 -10.46 11.79
CA LEU A 160 12.28 -9.30 12.23
C LEU A 160 11.98 -8.36 11.06
N VAL A 161 12.92 -8.18 10.12
CA VAL A 161 12.69 -7.36 8.93
C VAL A 161 11.69 -8.01 7.98
N PHE A 162 11.75 -9.33 7.78
CA PHE A 162 10.78 -10.12 7.01
C PHE A 162 9.33 -9.95 7.51
N MET A 163 9.12 -9.78 8.81
CA MET A 163 7.78 -9.57 9.38
C MET A 163 7.09 -8.29 8.86
N SER A 164 7.79 -7.43 8.14
CA SER A 164 7.20 -6.29 7.41
C SER A 164 6.19 -6.71 6.34
N VAL A 165 6.22 -7.95 5.86
CA VAL A 165 5.24 -8.47 4.88
C VAL A 165 3.79 -8.35 5.37
N ALA A 166 3.58 -8.42 6.69
CA ALA A 166 2.26 -8.40 7.32
C ALA A 166 1.47 -7.09 7.09
N VAL A 167 2.13 -5.97 6.73
CA VAL A 167 1.46 -4.68 6.50
C VAL A 167 0.77 -4.60 5.12
N LEU A 168 1.14 -5.46 4.18
CA LEU A 168 0.74 -5.36 2.78
C LEU A 168 -0.80 -5.34 2.57
N PRO A 169 -1.64 -6.17 3.23
CA PRO A 169 -3.07 -6.15 3.00
C PRO A 169 -3.69 -4.77 3.31
N PHE A 170 -3.26 -4.14 4.40
CA PHE A 170 -3.73 -2.80 4.79
C PHE A 170 -3.30 -1.74 3.78
N PHE A 171 -2.09 -1.85 3.25
CA PHE A 171 -1.60 -0.95 2.23
C PHE A 171 -2.42 -1.04 0.92
N ILE A 172 -2.81 -2.25 0.50
CA ILE A 172 -3.64 -2.45 -0.69
C ILE A 172 -5.04 -1.83 -0.52
N GLU A 173 -5.62 -1.92 0.68
CA GLU A 173 -6.88 -1.27 1.01
C GLU A 173 -6.75 0.27 0.93
N GLN A 174 -5.70 0.84 1.53
CA GLN A 174 -5.43 2.28 1.47
C GLN A 174 -5.22 2.78 0.03
N ARG A 175 -4.54 1.99 -0.81
CA ARG A 175 -4.37 2.30 -2.23
C ARG A 175 -5.70 2.37 -2.98
N ALA A 176 -6.66 1.50 -2.66
CA ALA A 176 -7.98 1.54 -3.28
C ALA A 176 -8.74 2.83 -2.91
N VAL A 177 -8.62 3.28 -1.66
CA VAL A 177 -9.15 4.59 -1.22
C VAL A 177 -8.46 5.73 -1.97
N PHE A 178 -7.13 5.72 -2.08
CA PHE A 178 -6.36 6.71 -2.83
C PHE A 178 -6.80 6.80 -4.30
N ALA A 179 -6.99 5.66 -4.98
CA ALA A 179 -7.42 5.64 -6.37
C ALA A 179 -8.79 6.31 -6.56
N ARG A 180 -9.74 6.08 -5.63
CA ARG A 180 -11.05 6.74 -5.62
C ARG A 180 -10.95 8.24 -5.30
N GLU A 181 -10.11 8.62 -4.34
CA GLU A 181 -9.90 10.02 -3.97
C GLU A 181 -9.28 10.80 -5.12
N ARG A 182 -8.32 10.21 -5.84
CA ARG A 182 -7.67 10.81 -7.00
C ARG A 182 -8.62 10.96 -8.21
N ALA A 183 -9.59 10.06 -8.34
CA ALA A 183 -10.63 10.15 -9.37
C ALA A 183 -11.61 11.30 -9.10
N ASN A 184 -11.96 11.54 -7.83
CA ASN A 184 -12.96 12.52 -7.41
C ASN A 184 -12.38 13.90 -7.04
N SER A 185 -11.09 13.96 -6.73
CA SER A 185 -10.37 15.18 -6.36
C SER A 185 -8.94 15.06 -6.90
N SER A 186 -8.39 16.11 -7.51
CA SER A 186 -7.00 16.08 -8.00
C SER A 186 -6.01 16.05 -6.83
N LEU A 187 -5.85 14.89 -6.21
CA LEU A 187 -4.94 14.64 -5.10
C LEU A 187 -3.50 14.57 -5.61
N SER A 188 -2.61 15.33 -4.98
CA SER A 188 -1.18 15.30 -5.26
C SER A 188 -0.58 13.97 -4.82
N VAL A 189 0.00 13.24 -5.77
CA VAL A 189 0.68 11.96 -5.50
C VAL A 189 1.87 12.16 -4.57
N VAL A 190 2.63 13.24 -4.76
CA VAL A 190 3.79 13.58 -3.93
C VAL A 190 3.35 13.81 -2.48
N SER A 191 2.28 14.59 -2.28
CA SER A 191 1.73 14.85 -0.96
C SER A 191 1.27 13.57 -0.26
N TYR A 192 0.69 12.63 -1.02
CA TYR A 192 0.27 11.33 -0.51
C TYR A 192 1.45 10.44 -0.12
N VAL A 193 2.44 10.28 -1.00
CA VAL A 193 3.61 9.42 -0.73
C VAL A 193 4.40 9.95 0.47
N CYS A 194 4.69 11.24 0.51
CA CYS A 194 5.41 11.85 1.63
C CYS A 194 4.63 11.76 2.94
N ALA A 195 3.32 12.04 2.92
CA ALA A 195 2.49 11.94 4.13
C ALA A 195 2.38 10.50 4.63
N ASN A 196 2.28 9.52 3.72
CA ASN A 196 2.25 8.12 4.11
C ASN A 196 3.57 7.66 4.72
N PHE A 197 4.70 7.97 4.05
CA PHE A 197 6.03 7.62 4.53
C PHE A 197 6.33 8.22 5.91
N LEU A 198 6.11 9.53 6.10
CA LEU A 198 6.40 10.17 7.39
C LEU A 198 5.46 9.70 8.50
N ALA A 199 4.21 9.34 8.18
CA ALA A 199 3.25 8.85 9.15
C ALA A 199 3.58 7.46 9.71
N THR A 200 4.37 6.65 9.00
CA THR A 200 4.76 5.30 9.46
C THR A 200 6.05 5.30 10.29
N LEU A 201 6.95 6.28 10.11
CA LEU A 201 8.24 6.34 10.81
C LEU A 201 8.15 6.27 12.35
N PRO A 202 7.26 7.01 13.05
CA PRO A 202 7.17 6.91 14.50
C PRO A 202 6.84 5.49 14.97
N GLY A 203 6.04 4.79 14.15
CA GLY A 203 5.64 3.44 14.43
C GLY A 203 6.76 2.42 14.28
N ILE A 204 7.48 2.51 13.17
CA ILE A 204 8.65 1.67 12.90
C ILE A 204 9.73 1.93 13.95
N PHE A 205 9.92 3.19 14.37
CA PHE A 205 10.86 3.54 15.43
C PHE A 205 10.51 2.90 16.76
N LEU A 206 9.23 2.90 17.17
CA LEU A 206 8.83 2.22 18.41
C LEU A 206 9.09 0.72 18.35
N ILE A 207 8.79 0.08 17.22
CA ILE A 207 9.06 -1.35 17.02
C ILE A 207 10.57 -1.62 17.12
N ALA A 208 11.39 -0.85 16.41
CA ALA A 208 12.84 -0.98 16.44
C ALA A 208 13.42 -0.75 17.85
N ALA A 209 12.97 0.29 18.56
CA ALA A 209 13.41 0.61 19.91
C ALA A 209 13.06 -0.50 20.92
N MET A 210 11.84 -1.01 20.84
CA MET A 210 11.38 -2.09 21.71
C MET A 210 12.12 -3.41 21.41
N SER A 211 12.27 -3.78 20.14
CA SER A 211 13.05 -4.97 19.74
C SER A 211 14.51 -4.86 20.16
N THR A 212 15.14 -3.70 19.96
CA THR A 212 16.53 -3.44 20.38
C THR A 212 16.67 -3.55 21.89
N ALA A 213 15.77 -2.93 22.66
CA ALA A 213 15.78 -2.99 24.11
C ALA A 213 15.68 -4.43 24.64
N LEU A 214 14.80 -5.24 24.06
CA LEU A 214 14.65 -6.63 24.49
C LEU A 214 15.87 -7.48 24.11
N VAL A 215 16.35 -7.39 22.87
CA VAL A 215 17.44 -8.26 22.41
C VAL A 215 18.77 -7.85 23.03
N VAL A 216 19.15 -6.57 22.92
CA VAL A 216 20.47 -6.11 23.34
C VAL A 216 20.64 -6.22 24.86
N LEU A 217 19.61 -5.87 25.65
CA LEU A 217 19.72 -5.92 27.11
C LEU A 217 19.67 -7.34 27.66
N LEU A 218 18.85 -8.24 27.09
CA LEU A 218 18.77 -9.63 27.56
C LEU A 218 20.01 -10.43 27.13
N ALA A 219 20.43 -10.29 25.87
CA ALA A 219 21.56 -11.03 25.34
C ALA A 219 22.94 -10.38 25.63
N GLY A 220 22.96 -9.19 26.23
CA GLY A 220 24.20 -8.50 26.58
C GLY A 220 25.01 -8.07 25.36
N LEU A 221 24.34 -7.65 24.28
CA LEU A 221 25.01 -7.23 23.06
C LEU A 221 25.68 -5.85 23.20
N ASN A 222 26.67 -5.61 22.36
CA ASN A 222 27.43 -4.36 22.30
C ASN A 222 26.72 -3.33 21.38
N ALA A 223 27.11 -2.06 21.50
CA ALA A 223 26.73 -0.97 20.59
C ALA A 223 25.21 -0.73 20.38
N PHE A 224 24.48 -0.53 21.49
CA PHE A 224 23.02 -0.29 21.49
C PHE A 224 22.52 0.75 20.47
N GLU A 225 23.18 1.91 20.38
CA GLU A 225 22.76 3.01 19.49
C GLU A 225 22.84 2.64 18.00
N PHE A 226 23.94 1.97 17.61
CA PHE A 226 24.11 1.48 16.25
C PHE A 226 23.15 0.34 15.94
N PHE A 227 22.90 -0.54 16.91
CA PHE A 227 21.91 -1.61 16.75
C PHE A 227 20.52 -1.04 16.46
N LEU A 228 20.10 -0.04 17.25
CA LEU A 228 18.82 0.64 17.07
C LEU A 228 18.73 1.31 15.70
N LEU A 229 19.75 2.08 15.32
CA LEU A 229 19.76 2.79 14.04
C LEU A 229 19.70 1.82 12.86
N ASN A 230 20.51 0.75 12.90
CA ASN A 230 20.58 -0.25 11.84
C ASN A 230 19.26 -1.02 11.70
N LEU A 231 18.67 -1.47 12.81
CA LEU A 231 17.38 -2.16 12.81
C LEU A 231 16.27 -1.23 12.32
N PHE A 232 16.26 0.03 12.77
CA PHE A 232 15.30 1.04 12.33
C PHE A 232 15.38 1.27 10.82
N LEU A 233 16.57 1.54 10.29
CA LEU A 233 16.76 1.76 8.85
C LEU A 233 16.38 0.52 8.04
N SER A 234 16.75 -0.67 8.50
CA SER A 234 16.38 -1.94 7.83
C SER A 234 14.87 -2.15 7.77
N LEU A 235 14.14 -1.87 8.85
CA LEU A 235 12.67 -1.94 8.86
C LEU A 235 12.03 -0.89 7.94
N VAL A 236 12.59 0.33 7.88
CA VAL A 236 12.10 1.37 6.96
C VAL A 236 12.36 1.00 5.49
N VAL A 237 13.51 0.39 5.18
CA VAL A 237 13.79 -0.15 3.83
C VAL A 237 12.78 -1.23 3.47
N ALA A 238 12.55 -2.18 4.37
CA ALA A 238 11.61 -3.28 4.15
C ALA A 238 10.18 -2.78 3.93
N GLU A 239 9.70 -1.84 4.75
CA GLU A 239 8.37 -1.26 4.58
C GLU A 239 8.25 -0.47 3.27
N SER A 240 9.31 0.26 2.88
CA SER A 240 9.37 0.95 1.58
C SER A 240 9.34 -0.03 0.40
N MET A 241 10.04 -1.16 0.49
CA MET A 241 9.98 -2.22 -0.51
C MET A 241 8.56 -2.82 -0.60
N MET A 242 7.91 -3.05 0.54
CA MET A 242 6.53 -3.53 0.58
C MET A 242 5.52 -2.54 -0.04
N HIS A 243 5.75 -1.23 0.07
CA HIS A 243 4.94 -0.24 -0.67
C HIS A 243 5.10 -0.36 -2.18
N VAL A 244 6.31 -0.62 -2.69
CA VAL A 244 6.55 -0.85 -4.12
C VAL A 244 5.79 -2.11 -4.59
N ILE A 245 5.93 -3.22 -3.86
CA ILE A 245 5.23 -4.47 -4.19
C ILE A 245 3.71 -4.26 -4.14
N GLY A 246 3.20 -3.64 -3.07
CA GLY A 246 1.77 -3.36 -2.89
C GLY A 246 1.19 -2.43 -3.95
N ALA A 247 2.00 -1.53 -4.51
CA ALA A 247 1.57 -0.68 -5.61
C ALA A 247 1.53 -1.44 -6.94
N ALA A 248 2.42 -2.40 -7.15
CA ALA A 248 2.51 -3.17 -8.38
C ALA A 248 1.46 -4.31 -8.48
N VAL A 249 1.07 -4.92 -7.35
CA VAL A 249 0.17 -6.08 -7.38
C VAL A 249 -1.30 -5.71 -7.20
N PRO A 250 -2.25 -6.37 -7.88
CA PRO A 250 -3.67 -6.13 -7.68
C PRO A 250 -4.23 -6.80 -6.41
N HIS A 251 -3.63 -7.91 -5.98
CA HIS A 251 -4.14 -8.77 -4.91
C HIS A 251 -3.10 -9.01 -3.80
N TYR A 252 -3.53 -8.99 -2.54
CA TYR A 252 -2.63 -9.09 -1.39
C TYR A 252 -1.93 -10.45 -1.27
N ILE A 253 -2.60 -11.57 -1.59
CA ILE A 253 -1.97 -12.90 -1.59
C ILE A 253 -0.72 -12.93 -2.49
N ILE A 254 -0.82 -12.38 -3.70
CA ILE A 254 0.30 -12.35 -4.66
C ILE A 254 1.44 -11.48 -4.10
N GLY A 255 1.12 -10.31 -3.54
CA GLY A 255 2.15 -9.45 -2.96
C GLY A 255 2.81 -10.04 -1.71
N ILE A 256 2.06 -10.78 -0.87
CA ILE A 256 2.63 -11.48 0.30
C ILE A 256 3.61 -12.54 -0.20
N ALA A 257 3.22 -13.35 -1.18
CA ALA A 257 4.07 -14.38 -1.75
C ALA A 257 5.34 -13.79 -2.39
N LEU A 258 5.21 -12.69 -3.15
CA LEU A 258 6.36 -12.00 -3.76
C LEU A 258 7.28 -11.37 -2.72
N GLY A 259 6.72 -10.66 -1.73
CA GLY A 259 7.50 -10.07 -0.64
C GLY A 259 8.24 -11.13 0.16
N ALA A 260 7.57 -12.22 0.54
CA ALA A 260 8.18 -13.34 1.24
C ALA A 260 9.27 -14.03 0.39
N GLY A 261 9.05 -14.19 -0.91
CA GLY A 261 10.05 -14.76 -1.82
C GLY A 261 11.31 -13.89 -1.95
N VAL A 262 11.15 -12.56 -2.08
CA VAL A 262 12.27 -11.62 -2.16
C VAL A 262 13.04 -11.59 -0.84
N PHE A 263 12.35 -11.49 0.30
CA PHE A 263 13.02 -11.54 1.59
C PHE A 263 13.72 -12.88 1.82
N GLY A 264 13.09 -14.01 1.48
CA GLY A 264 13.72 -15.33 1.57
C GLY A 264 14.97 -15.44 0.71
N MET A 265 14.98 -14.84 -0.49
CA MET A 265 16.18 -14.73 -1.32
C MET A 265 17.28 -13.90 -0.62
N PHE A 266 16.91 -12.77 -0.01
CA PHE A 266 17.87 -11.92 0.72
C PHE A 266 18.47 -12.63 1.92
N MET A 267 17.68 -13.39 2.69
CA MET A 267 18.20 -14.20 3.82
C MET A 267 19.26 -15.22 3.40
N LEU A 268 19.15 -15.77 2.19
CA LEU A 268 20.17 -16.69 1.65
C LEU A 268 21.44 -15.96 1.22
N CYS A 269 21.31 -14.72 0.74
CA CYS A 269 22.39 -13.98 0.12
C CYS A 269 23.08 -12.98 1.06
N GLU A 270 22.61 -12.78 2.31
CA GLU A 270 23.12 -11.71 3.20
C GLU A 270 24.49 -11.98 3.83
N GLY A 271 25.10 -13.14 3.54
CA GLY A 271 26.46 -13.48 4.00
C GLY A 271 26.53 -14.38 5.25
N PHE A 272 25.40 -14.65 5.91
CA PHE A 272 25.36 -15.59 7.05
C PHE A 272 25.40 -17.06 6.61
N MET A 273 24.50 -17.47 5.71
CA MET A 273 24.38 -18.87 5.25
C MET A 273 25.61 -19.31 4.45
N VAL A 274 26.09 -18.43 3.57
CA VAL A 274 27.31 -18.60 2.80
C VAL A 274 28.08 -17.28 2.90
N PRO A 275 29.30 -17.27 3.46
CA PRO A 275 30.14 -16.08 3.50
C PRO A 275 30.39 -15.52 2.11
N ARG A 276 30.47 -14.19 1.99
CA ARG A 276 30.58 -13.47 0.70
C ARG A 276 31.61 -14.08 -0.25
N ASP A 277 32.81 -14.36 0.24
CA ASP A 277 33.93 -14.86 -0.59
C ASP A 277 33.72 -16.30 -1.08
N SER A 278 32.77 -17.03 -0.48
CA SER A 278 32.39 -18.39 -0.87
C SER A 278 31.14 -18.42 -1.75
N ILE A 279 30.47 -17.28 -1.96
CA ILE A 279 29.29 -17.20 -2.83
C ILE A 279 29.75 -17.39 -4.28
N PRO A 280 29.14 -18.32 -5.05
CA PRO A 280 29.47 -18.49 -6.46
C PRO A 280 29.25 -17.20 -7.26
N ASP A 281 30.15 -16.90 -8.20
CA ASP A 281 30.15 -15.65 -8.99
C ASP A 281 28.79 -15.32 -9.63
N TYR A 282 28.04 -16.35 -10.06
CA TYR A 282 26.72 -16.19 -10.68
C TYR A 282 25.60 -15.80 -9.70
N TRP A 283 25.80 -15.94 -8.39
CA TRP A 283 24.88 -15.48 -7.34
C TRP A 283 25.39 -14.25 -6.57
N LEU A 284 26.63 -13.83 -6.81
CA LEU A 284 27.25 -12.71 -6.09
C LEU A 284 26.48 -11.39 -6.25
N TRP A 285 25.77 -11.18 -7.35
CA TRP A 285 24.88 -10.03 -7.53
C TRP A 285 23.76 -9.96 -6.47
N GLY A 286 23.30 -11.12 -5.98
CA GLY A 286 22.27 -11.22 -4.95
C GLY A 286 22.74 -10.65 -3.61
N TYR A 287 24.02 -10.86 -3.27
CA TYR A 287 24.64 -10.29 -2.07
C TYR A 287 24.63 -8.74 -2.14
N TYR A 288 25.00 -8.15 -3.28
CA TYR A 288 24.99 -6.69 -3.43
C TYR A 288 23.59 -6.09 -3.57
N LEU A 289 22.63 -6.84 -4.10
CA LEU A 289 21.24 -6.38 -4.23
C LEU A 289 20.49 -6.42 -2.90
N ALA A 290 20.76 -7.42 -2.06
CA ALA A 290 20.11 -7.60 -0.77
C ALA A 290 20.55 -6.51 0.20
N PHE A 291 19.62 -5.62 0.58
CA PHE A 291 19.91 -4.61 1.60
C PHE A 291 20.24 -5.24 2.97
N HIS A 292 19.82 -6.49 3.18
CA HIS A 292 20.14 -7.30 4.34
C HIS A 292 21.65 -7.45 4.55
N SER A 293 22.43 -7.61 3.46
CA SER A 293 23.88 -7.82 3.54
C SER A 293 24.58 -6.69 4.27
N TYR A 294 24.26 -5.44 3.93
CA TYR A 294 24.86 -4.25 4.53
C TYR A 294 24.50 -4.10 6.01
N SER A 295 23.25 -4.42 6.36
CA SER A 295 22.80 -4.38 7.75
C SER A 295 23.43 -5.50 8.59
N PHE A 296 23.47 -6.73 8.05
CA PHE A 296 24.06 -7.88 8.74
C PHE A 296 25.56 -7.69 8.97
N GLU A 297 26.29 -7.23 7.94
CA GLU A 297 27.71 -6.87 8.03
C GLU A 297 27.95 -5.82 9.12
N SER A 298 27.12 -4.77 9.19
CA SER A 298 27.18 -3.74 10.23
C SER A 298 26.88 -4.27 11.64
N PHE A 299 25.90 -5.18 11.79
CA PHE A 299 25.59 -5.81 13.08
C PHE A 299 26.76 -6.64 13.60
N VAL A 300 27.31 -7.53 12.76
CA VAL A 300 28.42 -8.40 13.14
C VAL A 300 29.66 -7.58 13.47
N PHE A 301 30.01 -6.61 12.62
CA PHE A 301 31.17 -5.77 12.88
C PHE A 301 31.05 -4.99 14.19
N LYS A 302 29.93 -4.28 14.43
CA LYS A 302 29.76 -3.50 15.66
C LYS A 302 29.66 -4.35 16.93
N GLN A 303 29.21 -5.59 16.82
CA GLN A 303 29.20 -6.50 17.96
C GLN A 303 30.62 -6.87 18.42
N PHE A 304 31.53 -7.10 17.47
CA PHE A 304 32.87 -7.64 17.74
C PHE A 304 34.03 -6.63 17.58
N GLU A 305 33.78 -5.40 17.13
CA GLU A 305 34.83 -4.38 16.85
C GLU A 305 35.77 -4.10 18.04
N ASN A 306 35.23 -4.10 19.26
CA ASN A 306 35.99 -3.84 20.49
C ASN A 306 36.40 -5.11 21.24
N GLU A 307 36.05 -6.30 20.73
CA GLU A 307 36.39 -7.56 21.35
C GLU A 307 37.80 -8.00 20.95
N THR A 308 38.65 -8.28 21.95
CA THR A 308 40.06 -8.65 21.72
C THR A 308 40.30 -10.16 21.65
N SER A 309 39.24 -10.95 21.80
CA SER A 309 39.24 -12.41 21.75
C SER A 309 39.68 -12.92 20.36
N ASP A 310 40.48 -14.00 20.34
CA ASP A 310 40.85 -14.67 19.09
C ASP A 310 39.62 -15.25 18.38
N ALA A 311 38.56 -15.59 19.14
CA ALA A 311 37.28 -16.06 18.59
C ALA A 311 36.56 -14.96 17.82
N ALA A 312 36.35 -13.78 18.41
CA ALA A 312 35.81 -12.59 17.74
C ALA A 312 36.54 -12.25 16.44
N ARG A 313 37.88 -12.26 16.44
CA ARG A 313 38.68 -12.03 15.22
C ARG A 313 38.51 -13.15 14.19
N GLY A 314 38.41 -14.39 14.65
CA GLY A 314 38.11 -15.55 13.83
C GLY A 314 36.75 -15.43 13.13
N ILE A 315 35.71 -14.98 13.84
CA ILE A 315 34.37 -14.73 13.32
C ILE A 315 34.41 -13.66 12.22
N LEU A 316 35.00 -12.50 12.52
CA LEU A 316 35.10 -11.40 11.54
C LEU A 316 35.86 -11.82 10.27
N THR A 317 36.91 -12.64 10.42
CA THR A 317 37.67 -13.17 9.28
C THR A 317 36.87 -14.21 8.50
N LYS A 318 36.18 -15.13 9.18
CA LYS A 318 35.35 -16.19 8.59
C LYS A 318 34.22 -15.63 7.71
N TYR A 319 33.61 -14.54 8.14
CA TYR A 319 32.53 -13.89 7.40
C TYR A 319 32.99 -12.78 6.44
N GLY A 320 34.30 -12.46 6.42
CA GLY A 320 34.86 -11.40 5.56
C GLY A 320 34.51 -9.98 6.04
N MET A 321 34.22 -9.81 7.33
CA MET A 321 33.69 -8.58 7.94
C MET A 321 34.72 -7.89 8.84
N ALA A 322 36.02 -8.07 8.60
CA ALA A 322 37.06 -7.49 9.46
C ALA A 322 37.26 -5.97 9.30
N ASN A 323 36.84 -5.39 8.17
CA ASN A 323 37.02 -3.97 7.85
C ASN A 323 35.76 -3.39 7.20
N VAL A 324 34.71 -3.23 8.02
CA VAL A 324 33.40 -2.73 7.56
C VAL A 324 33.31 -1.23 7.76
N ASP A 325 32.88 -0.51 6.73
CA ASP A 325 32.49 0.90 6.85
C ASP A 325 31.00 0.99 7.17
N VAL A 326 30.68 0.96 8.46
CA VAL A 326 29.29 1.02 8.97
C VAL A 326 28.58 2.29 8.52
N THR A 327 29.29 3.41 8.36
CA THR A 327 28.65 4.67 7.93
C THR A 327 28.20 4.57 6.48
N ARG A 328 29.03 3.98 5.62
CA ARG A 328 28.68 3.70 4.23
C ARG A 328 27.49 2.75 4.12
N ASP A 329 27.44 1.73 4.96
CA ASP A 329 26.35 0.75 4.95
C ASP A 329 25.01 1.39 5.38
N MET A 330 25.00 2.22 6.43
CA MET A 330 23.82 3.00 6.80
C MET A 330 23.37 3.95 5.66
N LEU A 331 24.32 4.58 4.95
CA LEU A 331 24.01 5.42 3.80
C LEU A 331 23.38 4.61 2.66
N TYR A 332 23.85 3.38 2.40
CA TYR A 332 23.20 2.50 1.42
C TYR A 332 21.75 2.21 1.81
N LEU A 333 21.46 1.92 3.08
CA LEU A 333 20.07 1.74 3.55
C LEU A 333 19.21 2.99 3.27
N VAL A 334 19.73 4.20 3.54
CA VAL A 334 19.03 5.45 3.23
C VAL A 334 18.79 5.62 1.72
N VAL A 335 19.76 5.25 0.88
CA VAL A 335 19.60 5.26 -0.59
C VAL A 335 18.54 4.26 -1.03
N TYR A 336 18.47 3.06 -0.45
CA TYR A 336 17.39 2.11 -0.71
C TYR A 336 16.01 2.67 -0.34
N ILE A 337 15.89 3.33 0.82
CA ILE A 337 14.64 3.98 1.24
C ILE A 337 14.21 5.00 0.18
N ALA A 338 15.10 5.93 -0.19
CA ALA A 338 14.80 6.94 -1.19
C ALA A 338 14.45 6.32 -2.55
N GLY A 339 15.20 5.32 -3.00
CA GLY A 339 14.98 4.61 -4.25
C GLY A 339 13.62 3.94 -4.30
N PHE A 340 13.25 3.17 -3.27
CA PHE A 340 11.95 2.51 -3.20
C PHE A 340 10.79 3.51 -3.11
N GLN A 341 10.93 4.61 -2.37
CA GLN A 341 9.88 5.65 -2.32
C GLN A 341 9.69 6.35 -3.67
N LEU A 342 10.76 6.59 -4.43
CA LEU A 342 10.68 7.15 -5.78
C LEU A 342 10.03 6.17 -6.77
N ILE A 343 10.37 4.88 -6.70
CA ILE A 343 9.73 3.83 -7.52
C ILE A 343 8.25 3.74 -7.18
N PHE A 344 7.90 3.74 -5.90
CA PHE A 344 6.53 3.72 -5.43
C PHE A 344 5.73 4.92 -5.94
N MET A 345 6.29 6.13 -5.83
CA MET A 345 5.70 7.35 -6.38
C MET A 345 5.49 7.26 -7.89
N PHE A 346 6.49 6.74 -8.62
CA PHE A 346 6.40 6.56 -10.07
C PHE A 346 5.26 5.59 -10.47
N ILE A 347 5.13 4.46 -9.78
CA ILE A 347 4.06 3.48 -10.02
C ILE A 347 2.69 4.12 -9.80
N LEU A 348 2.52 4.88 -8.72
CA LEU A 348 1.26 5.59 -8.47
C LEU A 348 0.98 6.66 -9.52
N CYS A 349 1.98 7.45 -9.90
CA CYS A 349 1.83 8.48 -10.93
C CYS A 349 1.38 7.90 -12.27
N LYS A 350 2.00 6.79 -12.71
CA LYS A 350 1.80 6.20 -14.03
C LYS A 350 0.58 5.29 -14.13
N PHE A 351 0.36 4.41 -13.15
CA PHE A 351 -0.64 3.35 -13.25
C PHE A 351 -1.93 3.61 -12.45
N HIS A 352 -1.91 4.55 -11.50
CA HIS A 352 -3.05 4.79 -10.60
C HIS A 352 -3.61 6.21 -10.78
N THR A 353 -3.90 6.60 -12.02
CA THR A 353 -4.35 7.95 -12.38
C THR A 353 -5.80 8.25 -11.99
N GLY A 354 -6.58 7.26 -11.54
CA GLY A 354 -7.98 7.41 -11.15
C GLY A 354 -8.94 7.58 -12.33
N ARG A 355 -8.45 7.64 -13.57
CA ARG A 355 -9.27 7.64 -14.79
C ARG A 355 -9.41 6.20 -15.29
N ARG A 356 -10.65 5.73 -15.41
CA ARG A 356 -10.98 4.44 -16.03
C ARG A 356 -10.81 4.51 -17.54
#